data_AF-A0A4Q6CJ37-F1
#
_entry.id   AF-A0A4Q6CJ37-F1
#
_cell.length_a   1.000
_cell.length_b   1.000
_cell.length_c   1.000
_cell.angle_alpha   90.00
_cell.angle_beta   90.00
_cell.angle_gamma   90.00
#
_symmetry.space_group_name_H-M   'P 1'
#
loop_
_entity.id
_entity.type
_entity.pdbx_description
1 polymer ?
#
loop_
_entity_poly.entity_id
_entity_poly.type
_entity_poly.pdbx_seq_one_letter_code
_entity_poly.pdbx_strand_id
1 'polypeptide(L)'
;MAARKCLGEKLAMLVKTSGDSQTAIADRLNMPVSQLNRFLKGHSALTSTNLVAVMAELGIDLDAIVSARIRQQAQVDTHKIETSDDCVRYLFNNLDELGRQTYLKNLAWAVKISSNGSLPTRVEEILKSEMTLI
;
A
#
# COMPACT_ATOMS: atom_id res chain seq x y z
N MET A 1 19.17 34.25 -16.64
CA MET A 1 18.80 32.87 -16.25
C MET A 1 17.34 32.88 -15.80
N ALA A 2 16.47 32.04 -16.38
CA ALA A 2 15.09 31.94 -15.91
C ALA A 2 15.08 31.33 -14.49
N ALA A 3 14.37 31.96 -13.56
CA ALA A 3 14.23 31.45 -12.20
C ALA A 3 13.65 30.03 -12.24
N ARG A 4 14.22 29.11 -11.45
CA ARG A 4 13.79 27.71 -11.40
C ARG A 4 12.37 27.68 -10.83
N LYS A 5 11.37 27.47 -11.68
CA LYS A 5 9.96 27.41 -11.28
C LYS A 5 9.78 26.41 -10.13
N CYS A 6 9.12 26.85 -9.07
CA CYS A 6 8.78 26.01 -7.94
C CYS A 6 7.72 24.96 -8.33
N LEU A 7 7.52 23.95 -7.48
CA LEU A 7 6.56 22.87 -7.74
C LEU A 7 5.14 23.42 -7.99
N GLY A 8 4.69 24.37 -7.17
CA GLY A 8 3.37 24.97 -7.30
C GLY A 8 3.17 25.66 -8.66
N GLU A 9 4.16 26.39 -9.15
CA GLU A 9 4.09 27.02 -10.49
C GLU A 9 4.05 26.01 -11.64
N LYS A 10 4.66 24.84 -11.46
CA LYS A 10 4.56 23.75 -12.44
C LYS A 10 3.18 23.12 -12.43
N LEU A 11 2.63 22.84 -11.24
CA LEU A 11 1.29 22.32 -11.05
C LEU A 11 0.21 23.31 -11.51
N ALA A 12 0.48 24.61 -11.46
CA ALA A 12 -0.44 25.64 -11.95
C ALA A 12 -0.78 25.49 -13.44
N MET A 13 0.13 24.93 -14.24
CA MET A 13 -0.17 24.61 -15.64
C MET A 13 -1.13 23.42 -15.75
N LEU A 14 -0.93 22.38 -14.94
CA LEU A 14 -1.81 21.21 -14.88
C LEU A 14 -3.23 21.58 -14.43
N VAL A 15 -3.35 22.42 -13.40
CA VAL A 15 -4.64 22.93 -12.92
C VAL A 15 -5.37 23.73 -14.01
N LYS A 16 -4.65 24.49 -14.83
CA LYS A 16 -5.27 25.23 -15.94
C LYS A 16 -5.77 24.31 -17.05
N THR A 17 -5.11 23.17 -17.25
CA THR A 17 -5.47 22.20 -18.29
C THR A 17 -6.53 21.20 -17.84
N SER A 18 -6.75 21.02 -16.54
CA SER A 18 -7.78 20.10 -16.02
C SER A 18 -9.21 20.57 -16.24
N GLY A 19 -9.42 21.85 -16.60
CA GLY A 19 -10.75 22.42 -16.85
C GLY A 19 -11.51 22.84 -15.59
N ASP A 20 -10.99 22.51 -14.41
CA ASP A 20 -11.55 22.94 -13.13
C ASP A 20 -11.01 24.30 -12.68
N SER A 21 -11.86 25.08 -12.02
CA SER A 21 -11.40 26.29 -11.36
C SER A 21 -10.63 25.96 -10.08
N GLN A 22 -9.69 26.83 -9.70
CA GLN A 22 -8.98 26.68 -8.41
C GLN A 22 -9.93 26.67 -7.22
N THR A 23 -11.04 27.40 -7.32
CA THR A 23 -12.12 27.39 -6.31
C THR A 23 -12.75 26.01 -6.21
N ALA A 24 -13.13 25.41 -7.34
CA ALA A 24 -13.74 24.08 -7.36
C ALA A 24 -12.83 23.00 -6.77
N ILE A 25 -11.54 23.03 -7.11
CA ILE A 25 -10.54 22.10 -6.54
C ILE A 25 -10.42 22.32 -5.02
N ALA A 26 -10.30 23.58 -4.59
CA ALA A 26 -10.17 23.91 -3.18
C ALA A 26 -11.41 23.51 -2.36
N ASP A 27 -12.61 23.67 -2.92
CA ASP A 27 -13.87 23.28 -2.31
C ASP A 27 -13.96 21.75 -2.13
N ARG A 28 -13.60 20.97 -3.16
CA ARG A 28 -13.56 19.48 -3.08
C ARG A 28 -12.56 18.99 -2.03
N LEU A 29 -11.44 19.69 -1.89
CA LEU A 29 -10.39 19.38 -0.92
C LEU A 29 -10.64 19.98 0.48
N ASN A 30 -11.76 20.68 0.67
CA ASN A 30 -12.10 21.39 1.91
C ASN A 30 -10.94 22.28 2.42
N MET A 31 -10.32 23.03 1.49
CA MET A 31 -9.17 23.88 1.77
C MET A 31 -9.43 25.35 1.39
N PRO A 32 -8.78 26.32 2.05
CA PRO A 32 -8.91 27.72 1.66
C PRO A 32 -8.38 27.97 0.23
N VAL A 33 -9.22 28.56 -0.63
CA VAL A 33 -8.83 28.95 -2.00
C VAL A 33 -7.57 29.81 -2.02
N SER A 34 -7.42 30.70 -1.04
CA SER A 34 -6.25 31.57 -0.88
C SER A 34 -4.96 30.78 -0.65
N GLN A 35 -5.03 29.65 0.05
CA GLN A 35 -3.90 28.75 0.29
C GLN A 35 -3.47 28.06 -1.00
N LEU A 36 -4.42 27.49 -1.75
CA LEU A 36 -4.14 26.86 -3.03
C LEU A 36 -3.57 27.87 -4.04
N ASN A 37 -4.14 29.07 -4.11
CA ASN A 37 -3.68 30.12 -5.02
C ASN A 37 -2.24 30.57 -4.71
N ARG A 38 -1.91 30.80 -3.43
CA ARG A 38 -0.55 31.16 -3.01
C ARG A 38 0.45 30.04 -3.30
N PHE A 39 0.05 28.79 -3.09
CA PHE A 39 0.89 27.63 -3.45
C PHE A 39 1.17 27.58 -4.95
N LEU A 40 0.14 27.68 -5.80
CA LEU A 40 0.28 27.62 -7.26
C LEU A 40 1.09 28.80 -7.83
N LYS A 41 1.16 29.93 -7.12
CA LYS A 41 2.05 31.06 -7.45
C LYS A 41 3.45 30.96 -6.84
N GLY A 42 3.74 29.90 -6.08
CA GLY A 42 5.03 29.71 -5.43
C GLY A 42 5.28 30.56 -4.20
N HIS A 43 4.24 31.15 -3.61
CA HIS A 43 4.34 32.03 -2.45
C HIS A 43 4.17 31.30 -1.11
N SER A 44 3.75 30.04 -1.10
CA SER A 44 3.59 29.25 0.12
C SER A 44 3.77 27.75 -0.16
N ALA A 45 4.14 27.00 0.87
CA ALA A 45 4.12 25.54 0.85
C ALA A 45 2.75 25.00 1.30
N LEU A 46 2.42 23.78 0.88
CA LEU A 46 1.32 23.00 1.43
C LEU A 46 1.87 22.00 2.45
N THR A 47 1.01 21.55 3.36
CA THR A 47 1.28 20.36 4.17
C THR A 47 1.35 19.14 3.26
N SER A 48 2.06 18.09 3.69
CA SER A 48 2.18 16.84 2.92
C SER A 48 0.80 16.28 2.56
N THR A 49 -0.14 16.27 3.51
CA THR A 49 -1.52 15.81 3.31
C THR A 49 -2.23 16.58 2.19
N ASN A 50 -2.17 17.92 2.23
CA ASN A 50 -2.83 18.74 1.23
C ASN A 50 -2.13 18.63 -0.14
N LEU A 51 -0.81 18.46 -0.15
CA LEU A 51 -0.07 18.25 -1.40
C LEU A 51 -0.48 16.94 -2.08
N VAL A 52 -0.57 15.84 -1.33
CA VAL A 52 -1.02 14.54 -1.87
C VAL A 52 -2.43 14.68 -2.43
N ALA A 53 -3.34 15.32 -1.70
CA ALA A 53 -4.72 15.52 -2.14
C ALA A 53 -4.82 16.38 -3.42
N VAL A 54 -4.06 17.47 -3.51
CA VAL A 54 -3.99 18.30 -4.73
C VAL A 54 -3.42 17.50 -5.90
N MET A 55 -2.41 16.66 -5.68
CA MET A 55 -1.83 15.83 -6.74
C MET A 55 -2.81 14.76 -7.22
N ALA A 56 -3.57 14.14 -6.30
CA ALA A 56 -4.62 13.18 -6.64
C ALA A 56 -5.73 13.81 -7.51
N GLU A 57 -6.19 15.02 -7.18
CA GLU A 57 -7.15 15.79 -8.00
C GLU A 57 -6.62 16.09 -9.41
N LEU A 58 -5.29 16.20 -9.56
CA LEU A 58 -4.64 16.40 -10.85
C LEU A 58 -4.31 15.08 -11.57
N GLY A 59 -4.83 13.95 -11.08
CA GLY A 59 -4.62 12.62 -11.66
C GLY A 59 -3.22 12.04 -11.40
N ILE A 60 -2.48 12.58 -10.43
CA ILE A 60 -1.16 12.09 -10.04
C ILE A 60 -1.27 11.35 -8.71
N ASP A 61 -1.24 10.02 -8.78
CA ASP A 61 -1.19 9.16 -7.59
C ASP A 61 0.22 9.15 -7.00
N LEU A 62 0.48 10.10 -6.10
CA LEU A 62 1.77 10.23 -5.43
C LEU A 62 2.10 8.99 -4.59
N ASP A 63 1.10 8.37 -3.97
CA ASP A 63 1.29 7.20 -3.11
C ASP A 63 1.73 6.00 -3.94
N ALA A 64 1.14 5.78 -5.12
CA ALA A 64 1.57 4.75 -6.06
C ALA A 64 3.00 5.00 -6.55
N ILE A 65 3.35 6.25 -6.89
CA ILE A 65 4.70 6.62 -7.36
C ILE A 65 5.73 6.38 -6.26
N VAL A 66 5.47 6.85 -5.04
CA VAL A 66 6.38 6.69 -3.90
C VAL A 66 6.53 5.21 -3.55
N SER A 67 5.42 4.46 -3.52
CA SER A 67 5.45 3.01 -3.26
C SER A 67 6.26 2.26 -4.31
N ALA A 68 6.07 2.58 -5.60
CA ALA A 68 6.86 2.00 -6.68
C ALA A 68 8.36 2.33 -6.55
N ARG A 69 8.68 3.55 -6.10
CA ARG A 69 10.09 3.94 -5.89
C ARG A 69 10.71 3.25 -4.69
N ILE A 70 9.97 3.10 -3.59
CA ILE A 70 10.38 2.30 -2.43
C ILE A 70 10.63 0.86 -2.85
N ARG A 71 9.73 0.24 -3.64
CA ARG A 71 9.92 -1.12 -4.19
C ARG A 71 11.23 -1.25 -4.96
N GLN A 72 11.51 -0.31 -5.86
CA GLN A 72 12.74 -0.33 -6.66
C GLN A 72 14.01 -0.20 -5.81
N GLN A 73 13.99 0.59 -4.74
CA GLN A 73 15.16 0.83 -3.91
C GLN A 73 15.36 -0.23 -2.82
N ALA A 74 14.28 -0.75 -2.26
CA ALA A 74 14.34 -1.69 -1.15
C ALA A 74 14.67 -3.12 -1.60
N GLN A 75 14.51 -3.47 -2.88
CA GLN A 75 14.51 -4.87 -3.36
C GLN A 75 13.58 -5.79 -2.55
N VAL A 76 12.58 -5.22 -1.87
CA VAL A 76 11.61 -5.97 -1.08
C VAL A 76 10.30 -6.01 -1.85
N ASP A 77 9.83 -7.22 -2.15
CA ASP A 77 8.47 -7.44 -2.63
C ASP A 77 7.49 -6.98 -1.54
N THR A 78 6.78 -5.90 -1.83
CA THR A 78 5.74 -5.40 -0.93
C THR A 78 4.42 -6.03 -1.32
N HIS A 79 4.22 -7.26 -0.84
CA HIS A 79 2.87 -7.83 -0.79
C HIS A 79 2.05 -6.96 0.17
N LYS A 80 0.89 -6.48 -0.30
CA LYS A 80 -0.02 -5.71 0.56
C LYS A 80 -0.67 -6.68 1.53
N ILE A 81 -0.23 -6.65 2.79
CA ILE A 81 -0.81 -7.45 3.87
C ILE A 81 -1.88 -6.58 4.53
N GLU A 82 -3.16 -6.87 4.26
CA GLU A 82 -4.29 -6.12 4.82
C GLU A 82 -4.89 -6.82 6.05
N THR A 83 -4.85 -8.15 6.06
CA THR A 83 -5.41 -8.97 7.13
C THR A 83 -4.38 -9.93 7.73
N SER A 84 -4.69 -10.48 8.91
CA SER A 84 -3.85 -11.50 9.54
C SER A 84 -3.76 -12.78 8.69
N ASP A 85 -4.81 -13.13 7.94
CA ASP A 85 -4.81 -14.29 7.04
C ASP A 85 -3.84 -14.07 5.86
N ASP A 86 -3.83 -12.86 5.28
CA ASP A 86 -2.89 -12.50 4.21
C ASP A 86 -1.42 -12.65 4.66
N CYS A 87 -1.14 -12.27 5.91
CA CYS A 87 0.18 -12.41 6.51
C CYS A 87 0.60 -13.88 6.60
N VAL A 88 -0.27 -14.74 7.16
CA VAL A 88 0.02 -16.17 7.32
C VAL A 88 0.19 -16.86 5.96
N ARG A 89 -0.66 -16.55 4.99
CA ARG A 89 -0.54 -17.09 3.62
C ARG A 89 0.76 -16.67 2.95
N TYR A 90 1.13 -15.39 3.08
CA TYR A 90 2.38 -14.89 2.53
C TYR A 90 3.57 -15.63 3.13
N LEU A 91 3.64 -15.74 4.46
CA LEU A 91 4.71 -16.46 5.14
C LEU A 91 4.76 -17.93 4.71
N PHE A 92 3.62 -18.62 4.70
CA PHE A 92 3.54 -20.03 4.33
C PHE A 92 3.99 -20.30 2.89
N ASN A 93 3.63 -19.43 1.94
CA ASN A 93 4.00 -19.59 0.53
C ASN A 93 5.48 -19.32 0.25
N ASN A 94 6.17 -18.58 1.13
CA ASN A 94 7.59 -18.29 1.00
C ASN A 94 8.49 -19.25 1.79
N LEU A 95 7.92 -20.16 2.59
CA LEU A 95 8.68 -21.24 3.20
C LEU A 95 9.09 -22.27 2.15
N ASP A 96 10.28 -22.84 2.33
CA ASP A 96 10.69 -24.03 1.61
C ASP A 96 9.82 -25.24 2.00
N GLU A 97 9.95 -26.34 1.26
CA GLU A 97 9.11 -27.52 1.48
C GLU A 97 9.22 -28.08 2.90
N LEU A 98 10.43 -28.16 3.45
CA LEU A 98 10.67 -28.58 4.82
C LEU A 98 10.05 -27.62 5.85
N GLY A 99 10.17 -26.31 5.61
CA GLY A 99 9.55 -25.27 6.44
C GLY A 99 8.03 -25.38 6.45
N ARG A 100 7.40 -25.59 5.29
CA ARG A 100 5.94 -25.78 5.18
C ARG A 100 5.47 -27.01 5.95
N GLN A 101 6.14 -28.15 5.77
CA GLN A 101 5.81 -29.38 6.50
C GLN A 101 5.97 -29.21 8.02
N THR A 102 7.04 -28.54 8.47
CA THR A 102 7.30 -28.27 9.90
C THR A 102 6.23 -27.37 10.49
N TYR A 103 5.85 -26.32 9.76
CA TYR A 103 4.79 -25.40 10.17
C TYR A 103 3.43 -26.11 10.32
N LEU A 104 3.06 -26.92 9.31
CA LEU A 104 1.83 -27.73 9.34
C LEU A 104 1.82 -28.74 10.50
N LYS A 105 2.94 -29.42 10.77
CA LYS A 105 3.08 -30.33 11.93
C LYS A 105 2.86 -29.61 13.26
N ASN A 106 3.46 -28.43 13.42
CA ASN A 106 3.33 -27.64 14.66
C ASN A 106 1.90 -27.13 14.86
N LEU A 107 1.23 -26.69 13.79
CA LEU A 107 -0.19 -26.32 13.85
C LEU A 107 -1.07 -27.51 14.21
N ALA A 108 -0.87 -28.66 13.56
CA ALA A 108 -1.62 -29.88 13.85
C ALA A 108 -1.46 -30.31 15.32
N TRP A 109 -0.24 -30.24 15.85
CA TRP A 109 0.05 -30.53 17.25
C TRP A 109 -0.64 -29.54 18.21
N ALA A 110 -0.54 -28.23 17.94
CA ALA A 110 -1.14 -27.20 18.78
C ALA A 110 -2.67 -27.32 18.83
N VAL A 111 -3.31 -27.60 17.69
CA VAL A 111 -4.76 -27.84 17.63
C VAL A 111 -5.12 -29.14 18.36
N LYS A 112 -4.35 -30.21 18.18
CA LYS A 112 -4.60 -31.50 18.86
C LYS A 112 -4.60 -31.35 20.39
N ILE A 113 -3.71 -30.51 20.93
CA ILE A 113 -3.68 -30.18 22.36
C ILE A 113 -4.93 -29.40 22.79
N SER A 114 -5.37 -28.42 21.99
CA SER A 114 -6.50 -27.56 22.34
C SER A 114 -7.88 -28.20 22.10
N SER A 115 -7.96 -29.25 21.28
CA SER A 115 -9.23 -29.87 20.83
C SER A 115 -9.40 -31.33 21.26
N ASN A 116 -8.87 -31.72 22.44
CA ASN A 116 -9.01 -33.06 23.01
C ASN A 116 -8.55 -34.21 22.10
N GLY A 117 -7.56 -33.96 21.24
CA GLY A 117 -6.89 -35.02 20.49
C GLY A 117 -7.40 -35.29 19.07
N SER A 118 -8.45 -34.60 18.59
CA SER A 118 -9.05 -34.87 17.28
C SER A 118 -9.02 -33.67 16.34
N LEU A 119 -8.54 -33.88 15.11
CA LEU A 119 -8.68 -32.92 14.01
C LEU A 119 -9.88 -33.30 13.13
N PRO A 120 -10.50 -32.35 12.43
CA PRO A 120 -11.49 -32.68 11.40
C PRO A 120 -10.88 -33.59 10.32
N THR A 121 -11.58 -34.63 9.90
CA THR A 121 -11.09 -35.65 8.96
C THR A 121 -10.48 -35.07 7.69
N ARG A 122 -11.11 -34.03 7.12
CA ARG A 122 -10.62 -33.35 5.92
C ARG A 122 -9.29 -32.63 6.12
N VAL A 123 -9.03 -32.12 7.32
CA VAL A 123 -7.74 -31.50 7.67
C VAL A 123 -6.65 -32.55 7.80
N GLU A 124 -6.97 -33.72 8.37
CA GLU A 124 -6.02 -34.84 8.46
C GLU A 124 -5.64 -35.40 7.08
N GLU A 125 -6.59 -35.50 6.16
CA GLU A 125 -6.34 -35.95 4.78
C GLU A 125 -5.40 -35.00 4.03
N ILE A 126 -5.63 -33.69 4.13
CA ILE A 126 -4.78 -32.66 3.51
C ILE A 126 -3.37 -32.67 4.12
N LEU A 127 -3.27 -32.78 5.45
CA LEU A 127 -1.97 -32.87 6.12
C LEU A 127 -1.18 -34.10 5.67
N LYS A 128 -1.85 -35.25 5.51
CA LYS A 128 -1.20 -36.47 5.01
C LYS A 128 -0.67 -36.28 3.59
N SER A 129 -1.42 -35.64 2.69
CA SER A 129 -0.96 -35.40 1.32
C SER A 129 0.21 -34.42 1.22
N GLU A 130 0.25 -33.40 2.08
CA GLU A 130 1.32 -32.39 2.11
C GLU A 130 2.61 -32.90 2.79
N MET A 131 2.53 -33.99 3.56
CA MET A 131 3.64 -34.56 4.32
C MET A 131 4.29 -35.81 3.69
N THR A 132 3.84 -36.21 2.49
CA THR A 132 4.19 -37.52 1.87
C THR A 132 5.59 -37.64 1.23
N LEU A 133 6.53 -36.74 1.51
CA LEU A 133 7.90 -36.80 1.01
C LEU A 133 8.91 -36.99 2.15
N ILE A 134 8.84 -38.15 2.82
CA ILE A 134 9.95 -38.77 3.56
C ILE A 134 9.94 -40.26 3.26
#